data_AF-A0A202BTM7-F1
#
_entry.id   AF-A0A202BTM7-F1
#
_cell.length_a   1.000
_cell.length_b   1.000
_cell.length_c   1.000
_cell.angle_alpha   90.00
_cell.angle_beta   90.00
_cell.angle_gamma   90.00
#
_symmetry.space_group_name_H-M   'P 1'
#
loop_
_entity.id
_entity.type
_entity.pdbx_description
1 polymer ?
#
loop_
_entity_poly.entity_id
_entity_poly.type
_entity_poly.pdbx_seq_one_letter_code
_entity_poly.pdbx_strand_id
1 'polypeptide(L)'
;MITDKEFTLRLIRQLTQALEKLILDKPEESLMQKELDFESLMKDIFKFDFTTLSSKPKEEIIEIVNERQERDHKDYYEMLGNLFYFNGKQSDNKDFLDKAKTFYELYLQTSGIFALPVINRISEIKKALE
;
A
#
# COMPACT_ATOMS: atom_id res chain seq x y z
N MET A 1 -2.71 -19.70 19.97
CA MET A 1 -1.46 -19.18 19.38
C MET A 1 -1.84 -18.55 18.05
N ILE A 2 -1.72 -17.23 17.89
CA ILE A 2 -1.87 -16.61 16.57
C ILE A 2 -0.73 -17.14 15.71
N THR A 3 -1.03 -17.72 14.56
CA THR A 3 0.03 -18.09 13.61
C THR A 3 0.62 -16.81 13.03
N ASP A 4 1.93 -16.74 12.83
CA ASP A 4 2.67 -15.57 12.30
C ASP A 4 2.02 -14.95 11.04
N LYS A 5 1.34 -15.79 10.26
CA LYS A 5 0.59 -15.42 9.06
C LYS A 5 -0.65 -14.55 9.36
N GLU A 6 -1.47 -14.94 10.32
CA GLU A 6 -2.65 -14.16 10.72
C GLU A 6 -2.26 -12.84 11.38
N PHE A 7 -1.10 -12.82 12.05
CA PHE A 7 -0.52 -11.60 12.61
C PHE A 7 -0.09 -10.64 11.50
N THR A 8 0.68 -11.12 10.52
CA THR A 8 1.13 -10.30 9.38
C THR A 8 -0.04 -9.70 8.61
N LEU A 9 -1.08 -10.49 8.31
CA LEU A 9 -2.27 -9.99 7.61
C LEU A 9 -3.01 -8.90 8.41
N ARG A 10 -3.03 -9.01 9.74
CA ARG A 10 -3.59 -7.97 10.61
C ARG A 10 -2.81 -6.68 10.49
N LEU A 11 -1.48 -6.74 10.47
CA LEU A 11 -0.62 -5.56 10.31
C LEU A 11 -0.82 -4.88 8.95
N ILE A 12 -0.94 -5.66 7.88
CA ILE A 12 -1.25 -5.15 6.53
C ILE A 12 -2.56 -4.36 6.56
N ARG A 13 -3.62 -4.92 7.15
CA ARG A 13 -4.92 -4.24 7.26
C ARG A 13 -4.87 -2.98 8.10
N GLN A 14 -4.11 -2.99 9.20
CA GLN A 14 -3.90 -1.80 10.03
C GLN A 14 -3.20 -0.69 9.24
N LEU A 15 -2.14 -1.05 8.51
CA LEU A 15 -1.40 -0.12 7.66
C LEU A 15 -2.27 0.43 6.52
N THR A 16 -3.02 -0.43 5.83
CA THR A 16 -3.98 -0.02 4.79
C THR A 16 -4.98 1.00 5.31
N GLN A 17 -5.63 0.72 6.45
CA GLN A 17 -6.61 1.63 7.05
C GLN A 17 -6.00 2.96 7.48
N ALA A 18 -4.78 2.94 8.02
CA ALA A 18 -4.07 4.17 8.36
C ALA A 18 -3.81 5.00 7.11
N LEU A 19 -3.25 4.39 6.05
CA LEU A 19 -2.99 5.06 4.78
C LEU A 19 -4.26 5.62 4.14
N GLU A 20 -5.38 4.91 4.17
CA GLU A 20 -6.65 5.41 3.64
C GLU A 20 -7.13 6.67 4.36
N LYS A 21 -7.01 6.71 5.69
CA LYS A 21 -7.35 7.91 6.47
C LYS A 21 -6.47 9.10 6.10
N LEU A 22 -5.16 8.85 5.91
CA LEU A 22 -4.20 9.86 5.48
C LEU A 22 -4.52 10.38 4.07
N ILE A 23 -4.86 9.48 3.13
CA ILE A 23 -5.20 9.83 1.74
C ILE A 23 -6.48 10.65 1.65
N LEU A 24 -7.46 10.39 2.52
CA LEU A 24 -8.77 11.04 2.48
C LEU A 24 -8.78 12.47 3.07
N ASP A 25 -7.63 13.01 3.50
CA ASP A 25 -7.52 14.35 4.11
C ASP A 25 -8.62 14.61 5.16
N LYS A 26 -8.96 13.56 5.93
CA LYS A 26 -9.69 13.68 7.20
C LYS A 26 -8.71 13.50 8.35
N PRO A 27 -7.73 14.41 8.55
CA PRO A 27 -6.99 14.42 9.78
C PRO A 27 -7.97 14.90 10.86
N GLU A 28 -8.59 13.97 11.59
CA GLU A 28 -8.79 14.28 12.99
C GLU A 28 -7.37 14.48 13.54
N GLU A 29 -7.01 15.73 13.82
CA GLU A 29 -5.67 16.16 14.27
C GLU A 29 -5.12 15.33 15.44
N SER A 30 -5.99 14.61 16.16
CA SER A 30 -5.63 13.76 17.31
C SER A 30 -5.14 12.34 16.95
N LEU A 31 -5.41 11.81 15.74
CA LEU A 31 -5.10 10.42 15.37
C LEU A 31 -3.65 10.23 14.89
N MET A 32 -3.04 11.23 14.25
CA MET A 32 -1.65 11.14 13.76
C MET A 32 -0.61 11.30 14.88
N GLN A 33 -0.98 11.87 16.03
CA GLN A 33 -0.04 12.18 17.11
C GLN A 33 0.16 11.04 18.13
N LYS A 34 -0.53 9.90 17.96
CA LYS A 34 -0.33 8.70 18.81
C LYS A 34 -0.09 7.45 17.95
N GLU A 35 1.19 7.19 17.70
CA GLU A 35 1.76 5.83 17.64
C GLU A 35 1.21 4.87 16.56
N LEU A 36 1.13 5.30 15.30
CA LEU A 36 1.30 4.34 14.22
C LEU A 36 2.77 4.44 13.79
N ASP A 37 3.62 3.61 14.39
CA ASP A 37 5.02 3.49 13.98
C ASP A 37 5.07 2.81 12.62
N PHE A 38 4.94 3.65 11.59
CA PHE A 38 4.92 3.26 10.19
C PHE A 38 6.19 2.47 9.81
N GLU A 39 7.34 2.87 10.35
CA GLU A 39 8.58 2.15 10.12
C GLU A 39 8.57 0.78 10.79
N SER A 40 8.05 0.67 12.01
CA SER A 40 7.86 -0.64 12.66
C SER A 40 6.94 -1.53 11.85
N LEU A 41 5.79 -1.04 11.40
CA LEU A 41 4.85 -1.84 10.59
C LEU A 41 5.49 -2.34 9.28
N MET A 42 6.22 -1.48 8.58
CA MET A 42 6.94 -1.86 7.37
C MET A 42 7.97 -2.95 7.65
N LYS A 43 8.76 -2.80 8.73
CA LYS A 43 9.73 -3.80 9.17
C LYS A 43 9.04 -5.09 9.63
N ASP A 44 7.88 -5.03 10.26
CA ASP A 44 7.18 -6.22 10.72
C ASP A 44 6.57 -7.02 9.56
N ILE A 45 6.02 -6.33 8.56
CA ILE A 45 5.41 -6.92 7.36
C ILE A 45 6.47 -7.44 6.39
N PHE A 46 7.45 -6.60 6.02
CA PHE A 46 8.41 -6.89 4.94
C PHE A 46 9.81 -7.26 5.42
N LYS A 47 10.14 -7.04 6.69
CA LYS A 47 11.50 -7.18 7.27
C LYS A 47 12.51 -6.13 6.79
N PHE A 48 12.06 -5.13 6.05
CA PHE A 48 12.85 -3.95 5.66
C PHE A 48 11.96 -2.70 5.62
N ASP A 49 12.59 -1.53 5.57
CA ASP A 49 11.90 -0.23 5.60
C ASP A 49 11.35 0.20 4.22
N PHE A 50 10.59 1.30 4.23
CA PHE A 50 10.03 1.86 3.00
C PHE A 50 11.11 2.31 2.00
N THR A 51 12.23 2.86 2.47
CA THR A 51 13.36 3.27 1.60
C THR A 51 13.90 2.08 0.80
N THR A 52 14.09 0.94 1.47
CA THR A 52 14.54 -0.30 0.84
C THR A 52 13.49 -0.83 -0.11
N LEU A 53 12.22 -0.90 0.30
CA LEU A 53 11.13 -1.36 -0.57
C LEU A 53 11.00 -0.49 -1.83
N SER A 54 10.97 0.83 -1.65
CA SER A 54 10.71 1.79 -2.73
C SER A 54 11.85 1.87 -3.74
N SER A 55 13.07 1.52 -3.36
CA SER A 55 14.21 1.39 -4.27
C SER A 55 14.12 0.22 -5.24
N LYS A 56 13.28 -0.79 -4.94
CA LYS A 56 13.09 -1.97 -5.80
C LYS A 56 12.25 -1.63 -7.03
N PRO A 57 12.49 -2.29 -8.17
CA PRO A 57 11.57 -2.26 -9.30
C PRO A 57 10.23 -2.90 -8.89
N LYS A 58 9.14 -2.51 -9.55
CA LYS A 58 7.80 -3.02 -9.25
C LYS A 58 7.70 -4.53 -9.44
N GLU A 59 8.43 -5.09 -10.40
CA GLU A 59 8.50 -6.52 -10.68
C GLU A 59 9.05 -7.30 -9.48
N GLU A 60 10.12 -6.82 -8.84
CA GLU A 60 10.68 -7.46 -7.65
C GLU A 60 9.73 -7.38 -6.46
N ILE A 61 9.00 -6.26 -6.31
CA ILE A 61 7.98 -6.14 -5.26
C ILE A 61 6.83 -7.13 -5.50
N ILE A 62 6.44 -7.34 -6.75
CA ILE A 62 5.43 -8.34 -7.13
C ILE A 62 5.92 -9.75 -6.78
N GLU A 63 7.18 -10.08 -7.02
CA GLU A 63 7.77 -11.36 -6.62
C GLU A 63 7.70 -11.57 -5.10
N ILE A 64 8.02 -10.55 -4.31
CA ILE A 64 7.90 -10.61 -2.84
C ILE A 64 6.46 -10.89 -2.38
N VAL A 65 5.46 -10.35 -3.08
CA VAL A 65 4.05 -10.66 -2.79
C VAL A 65 3.70 -12.08 -3.24
N ASN A 66 4.18 -12.52 -4.40
CA ASN A 66 3.92 -13.85 -4.94
C ASN A 66 4.49 -14.99 -4.09
N GLU A 67 5.54 -14.74 -3.30
CA GLU A 67 6.04 -15.68 -2.28
C GLU A 67 5.06 -15.88 -1.10
N ARG A 68 4.06 -15.00 -0.95
CA ARG A 68 3.02 -15.09 0.08
C ARG A 68 1.84 -15.93 -0.40
N GLN A 69 0.92 -16.22 0.51
CA GLN A 69 -0.27 -17.00 0.16
C GLN A 69 -1.15 -16.22 -0.82
N GLU A 70 -1.56 -16.86 -1.90
CA GLU A 70 -2.35 -16.25 -2.99
C GLU A 70 -3.62 -15.53 -2.48
N ARG A 71 -4.30 -16.13 -1.50
CA ARG A 71 -5.50 -15.54 -0.87
C ARG A 71 -5.26 -14.19 -0.18
N ASP A 72 -4.01 -13.90 0.19
CA ASP A 72 -3.61 -12.67 0.88
C ASP A 72 -3.05 -11.62 -0.09
N HIS A 73 -2.73 -11.99 -1.35
CA HIS A 73 -2.11 -11.09 -2.33
C HIS A 73 -2.87 -9.77 -2.51
N LYS A 74 -4.20 -9.84 -2.54
CA LYS A 74 -5.06 -8.66 -2.63
C LYS A 74 -4.83 -7.66 -1.49
N ASP A 75 -4.66 -8.15 -0.26
CA ASP A 75 -4.45 -7.30 0.91
C ASP A 75 -3.07 -6.60 0.79
N TYR A 76 -2.05 -7.31 0.29
CA TYR A 76 -0.75 -6.70 -0.02
C TYR A 76 -0.83 -5.65 -1.13
N TYR A 77 -1.49 -5.96 -2.25
CA TYR A 77 -1.58 -5.04 -3.39
C TYR A 77 -2.37 -3.76 -3.06
N GLU A 78 -3.45 -3.86 -2.28
CA GLU A 78 -4.17 -2.68 -1.79
C GLU A 78 -3.28 -1.81 -0.91
N MET A 79 -2.58 -2.44 0.05
CA MET A 79 -1.66 -1.76 0.96
C MET A 79 -0.53 -1.07 0.18
N LEU A 80 0.10 -1.76 -0.77
CA LEU A 80 1.18 -1.23 -1.61
C LEU A 80 0.69 -0.08 -2.49
N GLY A 81 -0.50 -0.21 -3.08
CA GLY A 81 -1.13 0.86 -3.86
C GLY A 81 -1.31 2.14 -3.04
N ASN A 82 -1.89 2.02 -1.83
CA ASN A 82 -2.06 3.14 -0.91
C ASN A 82 -0.72 3.72 -0.43
N LEU A 83 0.25 2.86 -0.14
CA LEU A 83 1.58 3.23 0.34
C LEU A 83 2.32 4.10 -0.68
N PHE A 84 2.39 3.63 -1.93
CA PHE A 84 3.07 4.36 -2.99
C PHE A 84 2.27 5.59 -3.45
N TYR A 85 0.94 5.53 -3.45
CA TYR A 85 0.11 6.70 -3.79
C TYR A 85 0.33 7.83 -2.80
N PHE A 86 0.27 7.54 -1.49
CA PHE A 86 0.48 8.54 -0.45
C PHE A 86 1.86 9.20 -0.55
N ASN A 87 2.93 8.39 -0.60
CA ASN A 87 4.29 8.90 -0.71
C ASN A 87 4.54 9.63 -2.04
N GLY A 88 4.00 9.12 -3.15
CA GLY A 88 4.11 9.74 -4.47
C GLY A 88 3.43 11.10 -4.53
N LYS A 89 2.25 11.26 -3.89
CA LYS A 89 1.54 12.54 -3.81
C LYS A 89 2.26 13.54 -2.90
N GLN A 90 2.85 13.10 -1.79
CA GLN A 90 3.62 13.98 -0.89
C GLN A 90 4.93 14.48 -1.50
N SER A 91 5.61 13.64 -2.29
CA SER A 91 6.93 13.94 -2.85
C SER A 91 6.91 14.37 -4.32
N ASP A 92 5.74 14.43 -4.95
CA ASP A 92 5.56 14.61 -6.40
C ASP A 92 6.40 13.62 -7.24
N ASN A 93 6.57 12.39 -6.73
CA ASN A 93 7.43 11.39 -7.33
C ASN A 93 6.66 10.52 -8.33
N LYS A 94 6.93 10.71 -9.62
CA LYS A 94 6.30 9.97 -10.72
C LYS A 94 6.56 8.46 -10.70
N ASP A 95 7.73 8.01 -10.23
CA ASP A 95 8.03 6.58 -10.10
C ASP A 95 7.12 5.92 -9.05
N PHE A 96 6.92 6.60 -7.92
CA PHE A 96 6.01 6.11 -6.88
C PHE A 96 4.56 6.10 -7.37
N LEU A 97 4.14 7.11 -8.12
CA LEU A 97 2.80 7.13 -8.71
C LEU A 97 2.62 5.98 -9.73
N ASP A 98 3.61 5.70 -10.59
CA ASP A 98 3.54 4.55 -11.51
C ASP A 98 3.43 3.22 -10.76
N LYS A 99 4.23 3.03 -9.70
CA LYS A 99 4.13 1.86 -8.79
C LYS A 99 2.75 1.75 -8.17
N ALA A 100 2.21 2.85 -7.64
CA ALA A 100 0.88 2.89 -7.03
C ALA A 100 -0.21 2.44 -8.02
N LYS A 101 -0.16 2.95 -9.26
CA LYS A 101 -1.08 2.55 -10.33
C LYS A 101 -1.00 1.04 -10.59
N THR A 102 0.21 0.50 -10.76
CA THR A 102 0.40 -0.94 -10.99
C THR A 102 -0.20 -1.77 -9.86
N PHE A 103 0.06 -1.44 -8.60
CA PHE A 103 -0.47 -2.22 -7.48
C PHE A 103 -1.99 -2.08 -7.31
N TYR A 104 -2.56 -0.91 -7.62
CA TYR A 104 -4.00 -0.77 -7.65
C TYR A 104 -4.67 -1.59 -8.77
N GLU A 105 -4.06 -1.65 -9.96
CA GLU A 105 -4.56 -2.47 -11.06
C GLU A 105 -4.49 -3.96 -10.69
N LEU A 106 -3.38 -4.41 -10.08
CA LEU A 106 -3.23 -5.77 -9.56
C LEU A 106 -4.23 -6.08 -8.44
N TYR A 107 -4.49 -5.14 -7.54
CA TYR A 107 -5.51 -5.30 -6.49
C TYR A 107 -6.90 -5.52 -7.07
N LEU A 108 -7.33 -4.70 -8.04
CA LEU A 108 -8.64 -4.85 -8.67
C LEU A 108 -8.75 -6.20 -9.41
N GLN A 109 -7.69 -6.59 -10.12
CA GLN A 109 -7.65 -7.86 -10.83
C GLN A 109 -7.70 -9.07 -9.88
N THR A 110 -6.92 -9.05 -8.81
CA THR A 110 -6.80 -10.18 -7.86
C THR A 110 -7.97 -10.28 -6.91
N SER A 111 -8.55 -9.16 -6.49
CA SER A 111 -9.73 -9.14 -5.62
C SER A 111 -11.03 -9.45 -6.36
N GLY A 112 -11.12 -9.13 -7.66
CA GLY A 112 -12.38 -9.18 -8.43
C GLY A 112 -13.42 -8.17 -7.94
N ILE A 113 -13.02 -7.17 -7.15
CA ILE A 113 -13.91 -6.18 -6.54
C ILE A 113 -13.93 -4.90 -7.38
N PHE A 114 -15.12 -4.31 -7.50
CA PHE A 114 -15.28 -2.96 -8.03
C PHE A 114 -15.11 -1.93 -6.91
N ALA A 115 -13.91 -1.33 -6.79
CA ALA A 115 -13.61 -0.31 -5.78
C ALA A 115 -13.50 1.08 -6.43
N LEU A 116 -14.59 1.85 -6.42
CA LEU A 116 -14.65 3.19 -7.02
C LEU A 116 -13.54 4.15 -6.53
N PRO A 117 -13.18 4.20 -5.22
CA PRO A 117 -12.09 5.05 -4.76
C PRO A 117 -10.75 4.70 -5.42
N VAL A 118 -10.45 3.41 -5.59
CA VAL A 118 -9.22 2.93 -6.23
C VAL A 118 -9.21 3.30 -7.71
N ILE A 119 -10.33 3.11 -8.40
CA ILE A 119 -10.47 3.48 -9.82
C ILE A 119 -10.24 4.97 -10.04
N ASN A 120 -10.79 5.82 -9.16
CA ASN A 120 -10.57 7.26 -9.22
C ASN A 120 -9.08 7.61 -9.02
N ARG A 121 -8.41 7.00 -8.04
CA ARG A 121 -6.97 7.18 -7.81
C ARG A 121 -6.14 6.75 -9.02
N ILE A 122 -6.44 5.61 -9.66
CA ILE A 122 -5.78 5.18 -10.90
C ILE A 122 -5.93 6.25 -12.00
N SER A 123 -7.14 6.80 -12.17
CA SER A 123 -7.42 7.84 -13.17
C SER A 123 -6.64 9.13 -12.88
N GLU A 124 -6.59 9.56 -11.62
CA GLU A 124 -5.79 10.70 -11.18
C GLU A 124 -4.30 10.50 -11.44
N ILE A 125 -3.76 9.33 -11.11
CA ILE A 125 -2.35 8.99 -11.37
C ILE A 125 -2.07 9.07 -12.88
N LYS A 126 -2.93 8.47 -13.71
CA LYS A 126 -2.74 8.47 -15.17
C LYS A 126 -2.63 9.90 -15.71
N LYS A 127 -3.50 10.80 -15.27
CA LYS A 127 -3.43 12.24 -15.62
C LYS A 127 -2.17 12.95 -15.14
N ALA A 128 -1.60 12.54 -14.01
CA ALA A 128 -0.37 13.14 -13.47
C ALA A 128 0.91 12.62 -14.16
N LEU A 129 0.83 11.46 -14.81
CA LEU A 129 1.93 10.86 -15.56
C LEU A 129 1.97 11.28 -17.03
N GLU A 130 0.85 11.78 -17.58
CA GLU A 130 0.77 12.47 -18.87
C GLU A 130 1.61 13.77 -18.88
#